data_AF-A0A0N4YKL9-F1
#
_entry.id   AF-A0A0N4YKL9-F1
#
_cell.length_a   1.000
_cell.length_b   1.000
_cell.length_c   1.000
_cell.angle_alpha   90.00
_cell.angle_beta   90.00
_cell.angle_gamma   90.00
#
_symmetry.space_group_name_H-M   'P 1'
#
loop_
_entity.id
_entity.type
_entity.pdbx_description
1 polymer ?
#
loop_
_entity_poly.entity_id
_entity_poly.type
_entity_poly.pdbx_seq_one_letter_code
_entity_poly.pdbx_strand_id
1 'polypeptide(L)'
;MKFNPAVSSDSGKNRKQHFNAPSHERRRIMSAPLTKELRAKHGIRSIPIRVDDEVIVMRGRHRGNTGRVIRCYRKKFVIHVDKITREKGNGSTVHIGIHPSKVALTKLKLDKDRRDLVERKAAGRAKALGILKGKHTDETVA
;
A
#
# COMPACT_ATOMS: atom_id res chain seq x y z
N MET A 1 1.18 18.06 -19.04
CA MET A 1 -0.24 18.32 -19.36
C MET A 1 -0.98 16.99 -19.37
N LYS A 2 -2.21 16.92 -18.87
CA LYS A 2 -3.05 15.72 -19.01
C LYS A 2 -3.72 15.75 -20.39
N PHE A 3 -3.62 14.66 -21.15
CA PHE A 3 -4.17 14.58 -22.51
C PHE A 3 -5.55 13.93 -22.59
N ASN A 4 -5.87 13.02 -21.66
CA ASN A 4 -7.18 12.35 -21.67
C ASN A 4 -8.30 13.32 -21.24
N PRO A 5 -9.29 13.62 -22.08
CA PRO A 5 -10.38 14.53 -21.73
C PRO A 5 -11.32 13.98 -20.65
N ALA A 6 -11.47 12.65 -20.53
CA ALA A 6 -12.43 12.01 -19.63
C ALA A 6 -12.06 12.08 -18.13
N VAL A 7 -10.78 12.33 -17.81
CA VAL A 7 -10.35 12.49 -16.41
C VAL A 7 -10.54 13.96 -16.01
N SER A 8 -10.83 14.27 -14.75
CA SER A 8 -10.94 15.66 -14.30
C SER A 8 -9.64 16.16 -13.65
N SER A 9 -9.25 17.41 -13.92
CA SER A 9 -8.18 18.12 -13.19
C SER A 9 -8.73 19.06 -12.11
N ASP A 10 -10.04 19.15 -11.98
CA ASP A 10 -10.69 20.02 -11.00
C ASP A 10 -10.43 19.53 -9.57
N SER A 11 -9.99 20.46 -8.70
CA SER A 11 -9.61 20.13 -7.33
C SER A 11 -10.82 19.74 -6.48
N GLY A 12 -11.99 20.35 -6.71
CA GLY A 12 -13.24 20.04 -6.03
C GLY A 12 -13.72 18.62 -6.31
N LYS A 13 -13.76 18.24 -7.60
CA LYS A 13 -14.13 16.90 -8.06
C LYS A 13 -13.18 15.84 -7.50
N ASN A 14 -11.87 16.08 -7.55
CA ASN A 14 -10.87 15.14 -7.04
C ASN A 14 -10.96 14.94 -5.52
N ARG A 15 -11.14 16.02 -4.75
CA ARG A 15 -11.33 15.93 -3.29
C ARG A 15 -12.63 15.20 -2.93
N LYS A 16 -13.73 15.51 -3.63
CA LYS A 16 -15.03 14.84 -3.45
C LYS A 16 -14.91 13.34 -3.69
N GLN A 17 -14.26 12.93 -4.78
CA GLN A 17 -14.01 11.51 -5.08
C GLN A 17 -13.16 10.84 -4.00
N HIS A 18 -12.07 11.48 -3.56
CA HIS A 18 -11.19 10.89 -2.54
C HIS A 18 -11.90 10.68 -1.18
N PHE A 19 -12.55 11.71 -0.64
CA PHE A 19 -13.14 11.63 0.70
C PHE A 19 -14.44 10.81 0.75
N ASN A 20 -15.19 10.75 -0.37
CA ASN A 20 -16.42 9.98 -0.47
C ASN A 20 -16.22 8.58 -1.08
N ALA A 21 -14.97 8.17 -1.35
CA ALA A 21 -14.67 6.87 -1.94
C ALA A 21 -15.30 5.71 -1.14
N PRO A 22 -15.87 4.68 -1.81
CA PRO A 22 -16.35 3.46 -1.15
C PRO A 22 -15.20 2.60 -0.59
N SER A 23 -15.53 1.64 0.29
CA SER A 23 -14.52 0.85 1.04
C SER A 23 -13.50 0.12 0.16
N HIS A 24 -13.92 -0.45 -0.97
CA HIS A 24 -13.04 -1.17 -1.88
C HIS A 24 -12.07 -0.23 -2.63
N GLU A 25 -12.48 1.02 -2.89
CA GLU A 25 -11.59 2.08 -3.39
C GLU A 25 -10.64 2.57 -2.30
N ARG A 26 -11.14 2.80 -1.08
CA ARG A 26 -10.28 3.17 0.05
C ARG A 26 -9.20 2.12 0.32
N ARG A 27 -9.49 0.83 0.11
CA ARG A 27 -8.48 -0.23 0.15
C ARG A 27 -7.34 0.02 -0.85
N ARG A 28 -7.66 0.45 -2.08
CA ARG A 28 -6.65 0.74 -3.12
C ARG A 28 -5.86 2.01 -2.78
N ILE A 29 -6.55 3.05 -2.32
CA ILE A 29 -5.95 4.33 -1.91
C ILE A 29 -4.99 4.11 -0.73
N MET A 30 -5.40 3.32 0.26
CA MET A 30 -4.60 2.94 1.43
C MET A 30 -3.57 1.85 1.09
N SER A 31 -2.66 2.18 0.18
CA SER A 31 -1.50 1.35 -0.14
C SER A 31 -0.24 1.88 0.55
N ALA A 32 0.66 0.95 0.88
CA ALA A 32 1.94 1.25 1.48
C ALA A 32 3.09 0.80 0.56
N PRO A 33 4.21 1.53 0.53
CA PRO A 33 5.41 1.11 -0.18
C PRO A 33 6.04 -0.12 0.48
N LEU A 34 6.67 -0.99 -0.31
CA LEU A 34 7.50 -2.09 0.18
C LEU A 34 8.92 -1.60 0.53
N THR A 35 9.62 -2.31 1.43
CA THR A 35 11.07 -2.16 1.64
C THR A 35 11.88 -2.60 0.42
N LYS A 36 13.17 -2.23 0.36
CA LYS A 36 14.05 -2.58 -0.77
C LYS A 36 14.14 -4.09 -0.98
N GLU A 37 14.25 -4.86 0.09
CA GLU A 37 14.29 -6.33 0.07
C GLU A 37 13.03 -6.93 -0.54
N LEU A 38 11.85 -6.52 -0.07
CA LEU A 38 10.58 -7.01 -0.62
C LEU A 38 10.33 -6.56 -2.06
N ARG A 39 10.83 -5.37 -2.44
CA ARG A 39 10.78 -4.91 -3.84
C ARG A 39 11.62 -5.78 -4.75
N ALA A 40 12.82 -6.18 -4.31
CA ALA A 40 13.67 -7.09 -5.07
C ALA A 40 13.01 -8.48 -5.20
N LYS A 41 12.44 -9.00 -4.10
CA LYS A 41 11.77 -10.31 -4.08
C LYS A 41 10.53 -10.39 -4.98
N HIS A 42 9.65 -9.38 -4.92
CA HIS A 42 8.34 -9.42 -5.57
C HIS A 42 8.24 -8.54 -6.82
N GLY A 43 9.25 -7.73 -7.12
CA GLY A 43 9.26 -6.84 -8.28
C GLY A 43 8.22 -5.70 -8.23
N ILE A 44 7.56 -5.43 -7.10
CA ILE A 44 6.50 -4.40 -7.00
C ILE A 44 6.86 -3.29 -6.02
N ARG A 45 6.40 -2.06 -6.27
CA ARG A 45 6.73 -0.89 -5.43
C ARG A 45 5.81 -0.72 -4.22
N SER A 46 4.52 -1.02 -4.38
CA SER A 46 3.49 -0.82 -3.35
C SER A 46 2.31 -1.79 -3.48
N ILE A 47 1.68 -2.07 -2.35
CA ILE A 47 0.51 -2.96 -2.25
C ILE A 47 -0.49 -2.43 -1.20
N PRO A 48 -1.80 -2.68 -1.36
CA PRO A 48 -2.78 -2.42 -0.31
C PRO A 48 -2.42 -3.10 1.01
N ILE A 49 -2.41 -2.33 2.09
CA ILE A 49 -2.08 -2.82 3.43
C ILE A 49 -3.19 -3.74 3.95
N ARG A 50 -2.81 -4.79 4.67
CA ARG A 50 -3.72 -5.72 5.36
C ARG A 50 -3.42 -5.75 6.85
N VAL A 51 -4.40 -6.25 7.60
CA VAL A 51 -4.20 -6.65 8.99
C VAL A 51 -3.18 -7.79 9.03
N ASP A 52 -2.33 -7.77 10.05
CA ASP A 52 -1.20 -8.68 10.27
C ASP A 52 -0.01 -8.56 9.29
N ASP A 53 -0.01 -7.57 8.40
CA ASP A 53 1.25 -7.18 7.75
C ASP A 53 2.20 -6.56 8.80
N GLU A 54 3.51 -6.77 8.66
CA GLU A 54 4.50 -6.04 9.45
C GLU A 54 4.94 -4.78 8.71
N VAL A 55 5.06 -3.69 9.46
CA VAL A 55 5.44 -2.39 8.95
C VAL A 55 6.53 -1.74 9.78
N ILE A 56 7.32 -0.90 9.12
CA ILE A 56 8.21 0.07 9.75
C ILE A 56 7.71 1.49 9.47
N VAL A 57 7.69 2.35 10.49
CA VAL A 57 7.30 3.75 10.32
C VAL A 57 8.47 4.55 9.75
N MET A 58 8.24 5.22 8.62
CA MET A 58 9.27 5.97 7.91
C MET A 58 9.28 7.46 8.24
N ARG A 59 8.14 8.02 8.66
CA ARG A 59 7.98 9.48 8.89
C ARG A 59 7.19 9.75 10.17
N GLY A 60 7.52 10.86 10.83
CA GLY A 60 6.83 11.36 12.03
C GLY A 60 7.52 10.96 13.34
N ARG A 61 6.85 11.22 14.47
CA ARG A 61 7.39 11.02 15.83
C ARG A 61 7.82 9.57 16.13
N HIS A 62 7.13 8.59 15.55
CA HIS A 62 7.37 7.17 15.78
C HIS A 62 8.25 6.54 14.69
N ARG A 63 9.05 7.33 13.97
CA ARG A 63 9.95 6.84 12.91
C ARG A 63 10.95 5.84 13.48
N GLY A 64 11.19 4.76 12.73
CA GLY A 64 12.09 3.67 13.12
C GLY A 64 11.39 2.53 13.85
N ASN A 65 10.23 2.79 14.46
CA ASN A 65 9.46 1.74 15.13
C ASN A 65 8.90 0.76 14.12
N THR A 66 9.03 -0.53 14.43
CA THR A 66 8.43 -1.64 13.71
C THR A 66 7.24 -2.20 14.49
N GLY A 67 6.27 -2.75 13.78
CA GLY A 67 5.13 -3.40 14.43
C GLY A 67 4.18 -4.04 13.43
N ARG A 68 3.31 -4.90 13.95
CA ARG A 68 2.26 -5.55 13.18
C ARG A 68 1.06 -4.62 13.02
N VAL A 69 0.42 -4.62 11.86
CA VAL A 69 -0.83 -3.85 11.66
C VAL A 69 -1.98 -4.57 12.38
N ILE A 70 -2.53 -3.92 13.41
CA ILE A 70 -3.67 -4.45 14.19
C ILE A 70 -4.98 -4.22 13.45
N ARG A 71 -5.17 -3.01 12.92
CA ARG A 71 -6.43 -2.63 12.28
C ARG A 71 -6.21 -1.63 11.16
N CYS A 72 -6.90 -1.85 10.04
CA CYS A 72 -6.98 -0.91 8.93
C CYS A 72 -8.30 -0.12 9.03
N TYR A 73 -8.26 1.09 9.58
CA TYR A 73 -9.45 1.92 9.76
C TYR A 73 -9.72 2.78 8.50
N ARG A 74 -10.38 2.17 7.51
CA ARG A 74 -10.63 2.80 6.20
C ARG A 74 -11.49 4.06 6.26
N LYS A 75 -12.42 4.16 7.21
CA LYS A 75 -13.29 5.34 7.35
C LYS A 75 -12.49 6.62 7.68
N LYS A 76 -11.36 6.49 8.39
CA LYS A 76 -10.45 7.60 8.79
C LYS A 76 -9.13 7.64 8.02
N PHE A 77 -8.93 6.78 7.01
CA PHE A 77 -7.68 6.68 6.24
C PHE A 77 -6.42 6.42 7.09
N VAL A 78 -6.56 5.71 8.22
CA VAL A 78 -5.44 5.41 9.12
C VAL A 78 -5.31 3.91 9.38
N ILE A 79 -4.09 3.50 9.70
CA ILE A 79 -3.74 2.19 10.23
C ILE A 79 -3.35 2.33 11.70
N HIS A 80 -3.66 1.30 12.48
CA HIS A 80 -3.15 1.14 13.83
C HIS A 80 -2.09 0.04 13.82
N VAL A 81 -0.92 0.37 14.35
CA VAL A 81 0.24 -0.50 14.41
C VAL A 81 0.48 -0.87 15.86
N ASP A 82 0.86 -2.12 16.09
CA ASP A 82 1.22 -2.62 17.41
C ASP A 82 2.39 -1.84 18.00
N LYS A 83 2.37 -1.66 19.33
CA LYS A 83 3.33 -0.86 20.11
C LYS A 83 3.40 0.64 19.78
N ILE A 84 2.56 1.12 18.86
CA ILE A 84 2.42 2.55 18.58
C ILE A 84 1.20 3.09 19.32
N THR A 85 1.42 3.38 20.60
CA THR A 85 0.39 3.84 21.52
C THR A 85 0.78 5.17 22.17
N ARG A 86 -0.23 5.82 22.76
CA ARG A 86 -0.06 6.93 23.70
C ARG A 86 -0.89 6.63 24.94
N GLU A 87 -0.36 7.00 26.10
CA GLU A 87 -1.08 6.96 27.37
C GLU A 87 -2.06 8.13 27.49
N LYS A 88 -3.24 7.88 28.06
CA LYS A 88 -4.21 8.89 28.46
C LYS A 88 -3.95 9.33 29.90
N GLY A 89 -4.50 10.46 30.31
CA GLY A 89 -4.41 10.93 31.71
C GLY A 89 -4.99 9.97 32.75
N ASN A 90 -5.80 8.98 32.33
CA ASN A 90 -6.35 7.94 33.20
C ASN A 90 -5.52 6.63 33.20
N GLY A 91 -4.29 6.64 32.68
CA GLY A 91 -3.40 5.47 32.63
C GLY A 91 -3.69 4.44 31.53
N SER A 92 -4.81 4.55 30.81
CA SER A 92 -5.12 3.64 29.70
C SER A 92 -4.34 4.00 28.41
N THR A 93 -3.97 3.01 27.61
CA THR A 93 -3.25 3.23 26.35
C THR A 93 -4.18 3.21 25.14
N VAL A 94 -3.91 4.07 24.15
CA VAL A 94 -4.64 4.11 22.88
C VAL A 94 -3.68 4.12 21.70
N HIS A 95 -4.04 3.36 20.67
CA HIS A 95 -3.29 3.27 19.42
C HIS A 95 -3.34 4.58 18.64
N ILE A 96 -2.18 5.06 18.21
CA ILE A 96 -2.08 6.24 17.36
C ILE A 96 -2.34 5.83 15.91
N GLY A 97 -3.17 6.60 15.21
CA GLY A 97 -3.43 6.38 13.79
C GLY A 97 -2.28 6.90 12.93
N ILE A 98 -1.72 6.05 12.08
CA ILE A 98 -0.69 6.42 11.11
C ILE A 98 -1.26 6.31 9.69
N HIS A 99 -0.87 7.21 8.79
CA HIS A 99 -1.25 7.10 7.39
C HIS A 99 -0.37 6.05 6.67
N PRO A 100 -0.95 5.13 5.87
CA PRO A 100 -0.20 4.03 5.24
C PRO A 100 0.94 4.48 4.29
N SER A 101 0.86 5.68 3.71
CA SER A 101 1.98 6.22 2.90
C SER A 101 3.22 6.60 3.72
N LYS A 102 3.09 6.73 5.05
CA LYS A 102 4.17 7.08 5.97
C LYS A 102 4.86 5.85 6.57
N VAL A 103 4.44 4.64 6.19
CA VAL A 103 5.06 3.38 6.61
C VAL A 103 5.64 2.65 5.40
N ALA A 104 6.52 1.69 5.65
CA ALA A 104 6.96 0.72 4.65
C ALA A 104 6.67 -0.69 5.16
N LEU A 105 6.23 -1.58 4.27
CA LEU A 105 5.96 -2.99 4.58
C LEU A 105 7.27 -3.77 4.65
N THR A 106 7.48 -4.48 5.76
CA THR A 106 8.65 -5.33 6.01
C THR A 106 8.34 -6.81 5.77
N LYS A 107 7.15 -7.27 6.16
CA LYS A 107 6.64 -8.61 5.85
C LYS A 107 5.17 -8.54 5.40
N LEU A 108 4.81 -9.40 4.46
CA LEU A 108 3.46 -9.49 3.91
C LEU A 108 2.76 -10.73 4.46
N LYS A 109 1.52 -10.58 4.91
CA LYS A 109 0.63 -11.72 5.15
C LYS A 109 0.11 -12.26 3.82
N LEU A 110 0.72 -13.34 3.32
CA LEU A 110 0.37 -13.92 2.02
C LEU A 110 -0.83 -14.88 2.15
N ASP A 111 -1.89 -14.58 1.40
CA ASP A 111 -3.02 -15.45 1.09
C ASP A 111 -3.06 -15.69 -0.43
N LYS A 112 -3.93 -16.60 -0.91
CA LYS A 112 -4.09 -16.89 -2.34
C LYS A 112 -4.28 -15.62 -3.16
N ASP A 113 -5.28 -14.81 -2.82
CA ASP A 113 -5.58 -13.55 -3.51
C ASP A 113 -4.43 -12.52 -3.46
N ARG A 114 -3.60 -12.52 -2.40
CA ARG A 114 -2.44 -11.62 -2.30
C ARG A 114 -1.35 -12.06 -3.25
N ARG A 115 -1.11 -13.37 -3.37
CA ARG A 115 -0.12 -13.93 -4.28
C ARG A 115 -0.51 -13.58 -5.72
N ASP A 116 -1.75 -13.86 -6.10
CA ASP A 116 -2.31 -13.51 -7.41
C ASP A 116 -2.20 -12.00 -7.69
N LEU A 117 -2.48 -11.15 -6.68
CA LEU A 117 -2.33 -9.71 -6.81
C LEU A 117 -0.88 -9.27 -7.00
N VAL A 118 0.06 -9.89 -6.28
CA VAL A 118 1.50 -9.59 -6.37
C VAL A 118 2.01 -9.99 -7.75
N GLU A 119 1.72 -11.19 -8.21
CA GLU A 119 2.13 -11.72 -9.52
C GLU A 119 1.57 -10.86 -10.66
N ARG A 120 0.28 -10.55 -10.63
CA ARG A 120 -0.36 -9.68 -11.63
C ARG A 120 0.30 -8.30 -11.68
N LYS A 121 0.63 -7.70 -10.52
CA LYS A 121 1.32 -6.41 -10.47
C LYS A 121 2.76 -6.50 -10.95
N ALA A 122 3.46 -7.59 -10.64
CA ALA A 122 4.84 -7.82 -11.07
C ALA A 122 4.90 -7.95 -12.60
N ALA A 123 4.02 -8.77 -13.18
CA ALA A 123 3.89 -8.94 -14.63
C ALA A 123 3.56 -7.61 -15.32
N GLY A 124 2.60 -6.84 -14.80
CA GLY A 124 2.26 -5.52 -15.32
C GLY A 124 3.44 -4.54 -15.31
N ARG A 125 4.26 -4.57 -14.24
CA ARG A 125 5.45 -3.73 -14.15
C ARG A 125 6.55 -4.20 -15.11
N ALA A 126 6.78 -5.50 -15.25
CA ALA A 126 7.77 -6.04 -16.18
C ALA A 126 7.47 -5.66 -17.63
N LYS A 127 6.19 -5.71 -18.02
CA LYS A 127 5.72 -5.22 -19.32
C LYS A 127 5.98 -3.72 -19.49
N ALA A 128 5.62 -2.90 -18.50
CA ALA A 128 5.81 -1.45 -18.54
C ALA A 128 7.28 -1.01 -18.61
N LEU A 129 8.19 -1.77 -17.99
CA LEU A 129 9.63 -1.53 -18.05
C LEU A 129 10.27 -2.02 -19.35
N GLY A 130 9.52 -2.67 -20.24
CA GLY A 130 10.04 -3.19 -21.50
C GLY A 130 11.00 -4.37 -21.35
N ILE A 131 11.13 -4.95 -20.15
CA ILE A 131 12.01 -6.12 -19.90
C ILE A 131 11.60 -7.31 -20.79
N LEU A 132 10.30 -7.40 -21.08
CA LEU A 132 9.68 -8.43 -21.93
C LEU A 132 9.52 -7.97 -23.40
N LYS A 133 9.85 -6.72 -23.73
CA LYS A 133 9.71 -6.20 -25.09
C LYS A 133 10.90 -6.69 -25.92
N GLY A 134 10.66 -7.65 -26.82
CA GLY A 134 11.67 -8.23 -27.72
C GLY A 134 12.39 -9.48 -27.20
N LYS A 135 11.97 -10.03 -26.05
CA LYS A 135 12.43 -11.35 -25.58
C LYS A 135 11.37 -12.38 -25.91
N HIS A 136 11.61 -13.19 -26.93
CA HIS A 136 10.79 -14.35 -27.25
C HIS A 136 11.32 -15.54 -26.45
N THR A 137 10.41 -16.29 -25.83
CA THR A 137 10.68 -17.64 -25.33
C THR A 137 10.21 -18.63 -26.38
N ASP A 138 10.86 -19.80 -26.51
CA ASP A 138 10.55 -20.78 -27.57
C ASP A 138 9.07 -21.18 -27.60
N GLU A 139 8.39 -21.17 -26.45
CA GLU A 139 6.93 -21.41 -26.31
C GLU A 139 6.03 -20.32 -26.94
N THR A 140 6.56 -19.13 -27.25
CA THR A 140 5.81 -18.02 -27.88
C THR A 140 6.04 -17.90 -29.38
N VAL A 141 6.93 -18.73 -29.93
CA VAL A 141 7.31 -18.74 -31.35
C VAL A 141 6.68 -19.93 -32.09
N ALA A 142 6.21 -20.95 -31.36
CA ALA A 142 5.48 -22.10 -31.90
C ALA A 142 3.97 -21.83 -32.02
#